data_AF-A0A9D6DVB4-F1
#
_entry.id   AF-A0A9D6DVB4-F1
#
_cell.length_a   1.000
_cell.length_b   1.000
_cell.length_c   1.000
_cell.angle_alpha   90.00
_cell.angle_beta   90.00
_cell.angle_gamma   90.00
#
_symmetry.space_group_name_H-M   'P 1'
#
loop_
_entity.id
_entity.type
_entity.pdbx_description
1 polymer ?
#
loop_
_entity_poly.entity_id
_entity_poly.type
_entity_poly.pdbx_seq_one_letter_code
_entity_poly.pdbx_strand_id
1 'polypeptide(L)'
;MAHPIKNVIPVASGKGGVGKSTVSANLAVALAKQGAKTGLMDADVYGPSIPTLLGITDRPTVADGNRILPVEKLGVKVISMGFFIPVGEAVIWRGPMLHKMVQDFLGNVEWGELDILIVDLPPGTGDIQLSLCQTIPLTGAVIVSTPQEVAWNVAQKAIVMFDKLNAPILGIIENMSHYVCGHCGGREDIFGSGGARKAARILGIPFLGEIPLVKSVRLTSDQGDPIVHASPESAPARAIFNIAENLMTQVKVGAPPLGTKRVPSKIGAAGGPTIEIDWNDGKRTVYKARDLRLACPCARCVDEHTGQRTLVAGSVPAELRALSIHPVGRYALQIVWSDGHNTGLYGYDYLRKLEARS
;
A
#
# COMPACT_ATOMS: atom_id res chain seq x y z
N MET A 1 -27.43 12.47 -2.35
CA MET A 1 -27.92 11.08 -2.29
C MET A 1 -26.87 10.29 -1.53
N ALA A 2 -27.25 9.52 -0.50
CA ALA A 2 -26.29 8.71 0.24
C ALA A 2 -25.61 7.75 -0.75
N HIS A 3 -24.28 7.78 -0.84
CA HIS A 3 -23.59 6.76 -1.61
C HIS A 3 -23.91 5.40 -0.98
N PRO A 4 -24.38 4.41 -1.76
CA PRO A 4 -24.70 3.09 -1.24
C PRO A 4 -23.45 2.36 -0.68
N ILE A 5 -22.25 2.89 -0.96
CA ILE A 5 -20.97 2.36 -0.51
C ILE A 5 -20.35 3.34 0.47
N LYS A 6 -20.17 2.93 1.73
CA LYS A 6 -19.63 3.80 2.79
C LYS A 6 -18.14 4.07 2.63
N ASN A 7 -17.37 3.04 2.29
CA ASN A 7 -15.91 3.14 2.18
C ASN A 7 -15.40 2.49 0.89
N VAL A 8 -14.58 3.19 0.12
CA VAL A 8 -13.93 2.64 -1.09
C VAL A 8 -12.42 2.61 -0.90
N ILE A 9 -11.87 1.40 -0.88
CA ILE A 9 -10.48 1.12 -0.53
C ILE A 9 -9.75 0.50 -1.73
N PRO A 10 -9.00 1.29 -2.52
CA PRO A 10 -8.08 0.73 -3.49
C PRO A 10 -6.94 -0.03 -2.82
N VAL A 11 -6.64 -1.19 -3.39
CA VAL A 11 -5.45 -1.97 -3.10
C VAL A 11 -4.46 -1.77 -4.24
N ALA A 12 -3.33 -1.15 -3.95
CA ALA A 12 -2.28 -0.84 -4.92
C ALA A 12 -1.00 -1.61 -4.63
N SER A 13 -0.15 -1.76 -5.65
CA SER A 13 1.22 -2.26 -5.50
C SER A 13 2.14 -1.52 -6.46
N GLY A 14 3.38 -1.28 -6.06
CA GLY A 14 4.29 -0.53 -6.93
C GLY A 14 4.86 -1.34 -8.10
N LYS A 15 4.75 -2.67 -8.09
CA LYS A 15 5.05 -3.55 -9.24
C LYS A 15 4.10 -4.75 -9.32
N GLY A 16 4.16 -5.46 -10.44
CA GLY A 16 3.46 -6.73 -10.63
C GLY A 16 4.13 -7.88 -9.89
N GLY A 17 3.36 -8.93 -9.56
CA GLY A 17 3.89 -10.15 -8.94
C GLY A 17 3.96 -10.16 -7.41
N VAL A 18 3.57 -9.08 -6.71
CA VAL A 18 3.52 -9.05 -5.23
C VAL A 18 2.40 -9.88 -4.60
N GLY A 19 1.51 -10.47 -5.41
CA GLY A 19 0.29 -11.13 -4.93
C GLY A 19 -0.82 -10.16 -4.50
N LYS A 20 -0.86 -8.94 -5.07
CA LYS A 20 -1.86 -7.90 -4.77
C LYS A 20 -3.28 -8.45 -4.87
N SER A 21 -3.65 -9.06 -5.99
CA SER A 21 -5.00 -9.60 -6.21
C SER A 21 -5.34 -10.76 -5.27
N THR A 22 -4.36 -11.61 -4.95
CA THR A 22 -4.52 -12.65 -3.90
C THR A 22 -4.83 -12.02 -2.55
N VAL A 23 -4.12 -10.95 -2.18
CA VAL A 23 -4.40 -10.19 -0.95
C VAL A 23 -5.77 -9.54 -1.02
N SER A 24 -6.13 -8.87 -2.12
CA SER A 24 -7.43 -8.22 -2.32
C SER A 24 -8.60 -9.20 -2.16
N ALA A 25 -8.52 -10.38 -2.79
CA ALA A 25 -9.53 -11.43 -2.70
C ALA A 25 -9.69 -11.96 -1.26
N ASN A 26 -8.58 -12.33 -0.62
CA ASN A 26 -8.64 -12.85 0.74
C ASN A 26 -9.08 -11.79 1.75
N LEU A 27 -8.65 -10.54 1.58
CA LEU A 27 -9.05 -9.42 2.43
C LEU A 27 -10.55 -9.16 2.33
N ALA A 28 -11.12 -9.15 1.12
CA ALA A 28 -12.56 -8.99 0.92
C ALA A 28 -13.37 -10.12 1.60
N VAL A 29 -12.94 -11.38 1.43
CA VAL A 29 -13.61 -12.53 2.07
C VAL A 29 -13.44 -12.49 3.60
N ALA A 30 -12.29 -12.05 4.11
CA ALA A 30 -12.08 -11.90 5.55
C ALA A 30 -13.00 -10.83 6.16
N LEU A 31 -13.14 -9.68 5.50
CA LEU A 31 -14.06 -8.61 5.91
C LEU A 31 -15.53 -9.08 5.93
N ALA A 32 -15.95 -9.81 4.90
CA ALA A 32 -17.29 -10.39 4.84
C ALA A 32 -17.53 -11.41 5.97
N LYS A 33 -16.56 -12.30 6.24
CA LYS A 33 -16.62 -13.26 7.36
C LYS A 33 -16.65 -12.59 8.74
N GLN A 34 -16.07 -11.39 8.86
CA GLN A 34 -16.13 -10.56 10.06
C GLN A 34 -17.43 -9.71 10.15
N GLY A 35 -18.36 -9.89 9.22
CA GLY A 35 -19.70 -9.30 9.25
C GLY A 35 -19.85 -7.98 8.50
N ALA A 36 -18.83 -7.51 7.77
CA ALA A 36 -18.97 -6.32 6.93
C ALA A 36 -19.76 -6.64 5.65
N LYS A 37 -20.63 -5.73 5.21
CA LYS A 37 -21.21 -5.81 3.86
C LYS A 37 -20.12 -5.43 2.84
N THR A 38 -19.54 -6.42 2.17
CA THR A 38 -18.32 -6.25 1.37
C THR A 38 -18.54 -6.44 -0.13
N GLY A 39 -18.01 -5.50 -0.92
CA GLY A 39 -17.84 -5.64 -2.36
C GLY A 39 -16.37 -5.79 -2.74
N LEU A 40 -16.11 -6.41 -3.89
CA LEU A 40 -14.81 -6.52 -4.53
C LEU A 40 -14.93 -6.16 -6.01
N MET A 41 -14.23 -5.10 -6.41
CA MET A 41 -14.12 -4.66 -7.80
C MET A 41 -12.71 -4.95 -8.32
N ASP A 42 -12.62 -5.81 -9.32
CA ASP A 42 -11.38 -6.07 -10.04
C ASP A 42 -11.25 -5.11 -11.23
N ALA A 43 -10.33 -4.15 -11.09
CA ALA A 43 -10.01 -3.15 -12.09
C ALA A 43 -8.70 -3.48 -12.84
N ASP A 44 -8.08 -4.65 -12.59
CA ASP A 44 -6.88 -5.09 -13.29
C ASP A 44 -7.23 -5.73 -14.64
N VAL A 45 -7.10 -4.93 -15.69
CA VAL A 45 -7.56 -5.32 -17.02
C VAL A 45 -6.55 -6.18 -17.77
N TYR A 46 -5.27 -6.07 -17.41
CA TYR A 46 -4.19 -6.80 -18.09
C TYR A 46 -4.00 -8.21 -17.56
N GLY A 47 -4.48 -8.48 -16.34
CA GLY A 47 -4.41 -9.79 -15.72
C GLY A 47 -5.48 -9.98 -14.65
N PRO A 48 -6.77 -9.92 -15.02
CA PRO A 48 -7.85 -10.11 -14.05
C PRO A 48 -7.73 -11.51 -13.46
N SER A 49 -7.53 -11.57 -12.14
CA SER A 49 -7.28 -12.83 -11.43
C SER A 49 -8.34 -13.11 -10.37
N ILE A 50 -9.16 -12.12 -10.02
CA ILE A 50 -10.19 -12.26 -8.99
C ILE A 50 -11.21 -13.37 -9.31
N PRO A 51 -11.73 -13.53 -10.55
CA PRO A 51 -12.65 -14.62 -10.88
C PRO A 51 -12.04 -16.00 -10.58
N THR A 52 -10.80 -16.22 -11.00
CA THR A 52 -10.06 -17.47 -10.78
C THR A 52 -9.81 -17.69 -9.29
N LEU A 53 -9.34 -16.67 -8.57
CA LEU A 53 -9.01 -16.74 -7.14
C LEU A 53 -10.22 -17.06 -6.25
N LEU A 54 -11.43 -16.71 -6.70
CA LEU A 54 -12.68 -16.98 -6.01
C LEU A 54 -13.47 -18.16 -6.58
N GLY A 55 -12.94 -18.85 -7.60
CA GLY A 55 -13.63 -19.97 -8.25
C GLY A 55 -14.98 -19.56 -8.84
N ILE A 56 -15.03 -18.37 -9.46
CA ILE A 56 -16.22 -17.83 -10.12
C ILE A 56 -16.18 -18.21 -11.59
N THR A 57 -17.15 -19.02 -12.00
CA THR A 57 -17.40 -19.36 -13.41
C THR A 57 -18.60 -18.63 -13.99
N ASP A 58 -19.45 -18.09 -13.13
CA ASP A 58 -20.66 -17.37 -13.52
C ASP A 58 -20.31 -16.02 -14.13
N ARG A 59 -21.12 -15.58 -15.10
CA ARG A 59 -21.04 -14.24 -15.67
C ARG A 59 -22.04 -13.32 -14.97
N PRO A 60 -21.71 -12.04 -14.78
CA PRO A 60 -22.66 -11.06 -14.26
C PRO A 60 -23.85 -10.96 -15.21
N THR A 61 -25.05 -10.85 -14.65
CA THR A 61 -26.25 -10.64 -15.45
C THR A 61 -26.43 -9.15 -15.70
N VAL A 62 -26.56 -8.76 -16.96
CA VAL A 62 -26.97 -7.41 -17.33
C VAL A 62 -28.50 -7.41 -17.39
N ALA A 63 -29.13 -6.74 -16.43
CA ALA A 63 -30.58 -6.61 -16.35
C ALA A 63 -31.08 -5.48 -17.26
N ASP A 64 -32.40 -5.46 -17.52
CA ASP A 64 -33.05 -4.40 -18.28
C ASP A 64 -32.73 -3.01 -17.70
N GLY A 65 -32.35 -2.06 -18.55
CA GLY A 65 -32.00 -0.69 -18.15
C GLY A 65 -30.53 -0.46 -17.79
N ASN A 66 -29.61 -1.29 -18.32
CA ASN A 66 -28.15 -1.12 -18.18
C ASN A 66 -27.62 -1.29 -16.74
N ARG A 67 -28.37 -2.01 -15.89
CA ARG A 67 -27.94 -2.36 -14.53
C ARG A 67 -27.18 -3.68 -14.53
N ILE A 68 -26.12 -3.75 -13.74
CA ILE A 68 -25.25 -4.92 -13.66
C ILE A 68 -25.48 -5.59 -12.30
N LEU A 69 -25.92 -6.85 -12.30
CA LEU A 69 -25.99 -7.65 -11.09
C LEU A 69 -24.61 -8.28 -10.83
N PRO A 70 -23.95 -7.95 -9.70
CA PRO A 70 -22.64 -8.53 -9.38
C PRO A 70 -22.80 -10.01 -9.02
N VAL A 71 -21.72 -10.78 -9.21
CA VAL A 71 -21.70 -12.18 -8.74
C VAL A 71 -21.51 -12.18 -7.23
N GLU A 72 -22.32 -12.95 -6.51
CA GLU A 72 -22.13 -13.15 -5.07
C GLU A 72 -21.36 -14.44 -4.79
N LYS A 73 -20.24 -14.34 -4.08
CA LYS A 73 -19.39 -15.49 -3.73
C LYS A 73 -18.80 -15.29 -2.34
N LEU A 74 -18.91 -16.31 -1.48
CA LEU A 74 -18.37 -16.29 -0.11
C LEU A 74 -18.77 -15.05 0.73
N GLY A 75 -19.99 -14.55 0.52
CA GLY A 75 -20.52 -13.35 1.20
C GLY A 75 -20.00 -12.01 0.64
N VAL A 76 -19.31 -12.04 -0.50
CA VAL A 76 -18.77 -10.85 -1.18
C VAL A 76 -19.50 -10.66 -2.50
N LYS A 77 -19.92 -9.42 -2.79
CA LYS A 77 -20.37 -9.01 -4.13
C LYS A 77 -19.15 -8.74 -5.01
N VAL A 78 -19.09 -9.32 -6.20
CA VAL A 78 -17.90 -9.28 -7.05
C VAL A 78 -18.25 -8.78 -8.44
N ILE A 79 -17.50 -7.79 -8.91
CA ILE A 79 -17.44 -7.42 -10.33
C ILE A 79 -16.00 -7.46 -10.80
N SER A 80 -15.76 -7.98 -12.01
CA SER A 80 -14.43 -8.05 -12.59
C SER A 80 -14.45 -7.74 -14.07
N MET A 81 -13.41 -7.03 -14.51
CA MET A 81 -13.09 -6.86 -15.93
C MET A 81 -12.97 -8.21 -16.65
N GLY A 82 -12.47 -9.24 -15.96
CA GLY A 82 -12.31 -10.60 -16.49
C GLY A 82 -13.62 -11.25 -16.93
N PHE A 83 -14.78 -10.79 -16.44
CA PHE A 83 -16.08 -11.30 -16.89
C PHE A 83 -16.45 -10.85 -18.30
N PHE A 84 -15.87 -9.74 -18.76
CA PHE A 84 -16.19 -9.11 -20.05
C PHE A 84 -15.12 -9.34 -21.12
N ILE A 85 -14.05 -10.06 -20.79
CA ILE A 85 -13.01 -10.44 -21.75
C ILE A 85 -13.37 -11.82 -22.33
N PRO A 86 -13.60 -11.94 -23.65
CA PRO A 86 -13.83 -13.24 -24.28
C PRO A 86 -12.61 -14.15 -24.10
N VAL A 87 -12.86 -15.43 -23.81
CA VAL A 87 -11.80 -16.42 -23.63
C VAL A 87 -11.03 -16.58 -24.94
N GLY A 88 -9.72 -16.33 -24.90
CA GLY A 88 -8.82 -16.50 -26.06
C GLY A 88 -8.64 -15.25 -26.94
N GLU A 89 -9.30 -14.13 -26.63
CA GLU A 89 -9.16 -12.88 -27.39
C GLU A 89 -8.32 -11.83 -26.64
N ALA A 90 -7.37 -11.21 -27.35
CA ALA A 90 -6.61 -10.07 -26.84
C ALA A 90 -7.42 -8.78 -27.08
N VAL A 91 -8.20 -8.35 -26.09
CA VAL A 91 -8.93 -7.08 -26.16
C VAL A 91 -7.96 -5.91 -25.89
N ILE A 92 -7.85 -4.97 -26.83
CA ILE A 92 -7.05 -3.75 -26.64
C ILE A 92 -7.88 -2.74 -25.87
N TRP A 93 -7.57 -2.60 -24.59
CA TRP A 93 -8.21 -1.61 -23.74
C TRP A 93 -7.54 -0.24 -23.89
N ARG A 94 -8.32 0.75 -24.32
CA ARG A 94 -7.88 2.15 -24.34
C ARG A 94 -8.28 2.85 -23.04
N GLY A 95 -7.47 3.80 -22.57
CA GLY A 95 -7.70 4.54 -21.32
C GLY A 95 -9.14 5.06 -21.13
N PRO A 96 -9.77 5.69 -22.14
CA PRO A 96 -11.17 6.14 -22.03
C PRO A 96 -12.19 5.01 -21.79
N MET A 97 -11.95 3.81 -22.35
CA MET A 97 -12.81 2.65 -22.13
C MET A 97 -12.69 2.13 -20.70
N LEU A 98 -11.46 2.09 -20.17
CA LEU A 98 -11.20 1.69 -18.78
C LEU A 98 -11.89 2.63 -17.80
N HIS A 99 -11.75 3.94 -18.04
CA HIS A 99 -12.37 4.97 -17.24
C HIS A 99 -13.90 4.83 -17.22
N LYS A 100 -14.51 4.68 -18.41
CA LYS A 100 -15.96 4.48 -18.53
C LYS A 100 -16.42 3.21 -17.82
N MET A 101 -15.70 2.09 -18.00
CA MET A 101 -16.08 0.83 -17.37
C MET A 101 -15.99 0.90 -15.84
N VAL A 102 -14.98 1.55 -15.27
CA VAL A 102 -14.90 1.75 -13.81
C VAL A 102 -16.01 2.67 -13.31
N GLN A 103 -16.38 3.71 -14.07
CA GLN A 103 -17.56 4.53 -13.74
C GLN A 103 -18.85 3.71 -13.80
N ASP A 104 -19.01 2.86 -14.82
CA ASP A 104 -20.16 1.96 -14.94
C ASP A 104 -20.20 0.95 -13.79
N PHE A 105 -19.04 0.43 -13.33
CA PHE A 105 -18.98 -0.45 -12.16
C PHE A 105 -19.34 0.25 -10.86
N LEU A 106 -18.99 1.53 -10.69
CA LEU A 106 -19.35 2.29 -9.49
C LEU A 106 -20.81 2.77 -9.51
N GLY A 107 -21.35 3.08 -10.69
CA GLY A 107 -22.66 3.71 -10.84
C GLY A 107 -23.81 2.76 -11.19
N ASN A 108 -23.55 1.74 -12.00
CA ASN A 108 -24.59 0.89 -12.60
C ASN A 108 -24.64 -0.53 -12.01
N VAL A 109 -23.65 -0.93 -11.20
CA VAL A 109 -23.69 -2.21 -10.49
C VAL A 109 -24.60 -2.11 -9.28
N GLU A 110 -25.48 -3.10 -9.09
CA GLU A 110 -26.37 -3.20 -7.93
C GLU A 110 -25.64 -3.70 -6.67
N TRP A 111 -24.70 -2.87 -6.18
CA TRP A 111 -23.96 -3.14 -4.95
C TRP A 111 -24.86 -3.26 -3.72
N GLY A 112 -26.01 -2.60 -3.71
CA GLY A 112 -26.80 -2.42 -2.49
C GLY A 112 -26.00 -1.65 -1.44
N GLU A 113 -26.38 -1.76 -0.17
CA GLU A 113 -25.61 -1.14 0.90
C GLU A 113 -24.31 -1.90 1.17
N LEU A 114 -23.16 -1.26 0.99
CA LEU A 114 -21.86 -1.79 1.35
C LEU A 114 -21.20 -0.95 2.46
N ASP A 115 -20.64 -1.64 3.43
CA ASP A 115 -19.75 -1.02 4.42
C ASP A 115 -18.37 -0.75 3.80
N ILE A 116 -17.93 -1.59 2.87
CA ILE A 116 -16.61 -1.49 2.24
C ILE A 116 -16.60 -2.08 0.84
N LEU A 117 -16.02 -1.37 -0.11
CA LEU A 117 -15.67 -1.84 -1.45
C LEU A 117 -14.15 -1.90 -1.57
N ILE A 118 -13.61 -3.11 -1.74
CA ILE A 118 -12.19 -3.33 -2.06
C ILE A 118 -12.03 -3.19 -3.58
N VAL A 119 -11.07 -2.38 -4.02
CA VAL A 119 -10.78 -2.19 -5.45
C VAL A 119 -9.38 -2.73 -5.76
N ASP A 120 -9.30 -3.81 -6.52
CA ASP A 120 -8.03 -4.37 -6.98
C ASP A 120 -7.53 -3.58 -8.20
N LEU A 121 -6.55 -2.70 -8.00
CA LEU A 121 -6.03 -1.84 -9.07
C LEU A 121 -5.05 -2.61 -9.98
N PRO A 122 -4.83 -2.19 -11.24
CA PRO A 122 -3.71 -2.69 -12.04
C PRO A 122 -2.35 -2.52 -11.32
N PRO A 123 -1.32 -3.30 -11.61
CA PRO A 123 -0.01 -3.15 -10.98
C PRO A 123 0.71 -1.87 -11.41
N GLY A 124 1.63 -1.40 -10.57
CA GLY A 124 2.49 -0.26 -10.89
C GLY A 124 1.97 1.04 -10.28
N THR A 125 2.47 2.16 -10.79
CA THR A 125 2.07 3.53 -10.38
C THR A 125 1.98 4.45 -11.60
N GLY A 126 1.58 3.89 -12.74
CA GLY A 126 1.50 4.59 -14.02
C GLY A 126 0.21 5.39 -14.17
N ASP A 127 0.09 6.12 -15.28
CA ASP A 127 -1.01 7.06 -15.53
C ASP A 127 -2.40 6.41 -15.54
N ILE A 128 -2.51 5.14 -15.93
CA ILE A 128 -3.77 4.39 -15.90
C ILE A 128 -4.28 4.25 -14.47
N GLN A 129 -3.42 3.88 -13.53
CA GLN A 129 -3.79 3.66 -12.13
C GLN A 129 -4.21 4.99 -11.47
N LEU A 130 -3.48 6.07 -11.77
CA LEU A 130 -3.85 7.44 -11.38
C LEU A 130 -5.21 7.85 -11.94
N SER A 131 -5.43 7.66 -13.23
CA SER A 131 -6.68 8.04 -13.90
C SER A 131 -7.89 7.26 -13.36
N LEU A 132 -7.72 5.97 -13.06
CA LEU A 132 -8.74 5.17 -12.39
C LEU A 132 -9.03 5.68 -10.98
N CYS A 133 -8.01 6.02 -10.20
CA CYS A 133 -8.21 6.53 -8.85
C CYS A 133 -8.86 7.92 -8.81
N GLN A 134 -8.73 8.73 -9.86
CA GLN A 134 -9.38 10.05 -9.96
C GLN A 134 -10.91 9.97 -10.09
N THR A 135 -11.46 8.84 -10.55
CA THR A 135 -12.93 8.65 -10.66
C THR A 135 -13.55 8.04 -9.43
N ILE A 136 -12.75 7.41 -8.58
CA ILE A 136 -13.23 6.67 -7.43
C ILE A 136 -13.32 7.64 -6.24
N PRO A 137 -14.44 7.66 -5.48
CA PRO A 137 -14.53 8.42 -4.24
C PRO A 137 -13.74 7.71 -3.11
N LEU A 138 -12.42 7.90 -3.12
CA LEU A 138 -11.49 7.22 -2.24
C LEU A 138 -11.67 7.60 -0.76
N THR A 139 -11.86 6.60 0.10
CA THR A 139 -11.76 6.79 1.57
C THR A 139 -10.29 6.77 2.01
N GLY A 140 -9.49 5.93 1.37
CA GLY A 140 -8.07 5.78 1.63
C GLY A 140 -7.53 4.51 0.98
N ALA A 141 -6.22 4.39 0.83
CA ALA A 141 -5.59 3.31 0.08
C ALA A 141 -4.80 2.33 0.95
N VAL A 142 -4.76 1.07 0.51
CA VAL A 142 -3.90 0.02 1.06
C VAL A 142 -2.81 -0.30 0.05
N ILE A 143 -1.56 -0.38 0.52
CA ILE A 143 -0.41 -0.74 -0.31
C ILE A 143 0.02 -2.17 0.02
N VAL A 144 0.10 -3.02 -1.00
CA VAL A 144 0.68 -4.37 -0.89
C VAL A 144 2.10 -4.34 -1.45
N SER A 145 3.04 -4.88 -0.68
CA SER A 145 4.44 -5.00 -1.09
C SER A 145 5.07 -6.27 -0.53
N THR A 146 6.28 -6.60 -0.98
CA THR A 146 7.09 -7.72 -0.48
C THR A 146 8.32 -7.17 0.26
N PRO A 147 8.99 -7.95 1.13
CA PRO A 147 10.15 -7.45 1.88
C PRO A 147 11.23 -6.79 1.00
N GLN A 148 11.51 -7.36 -0.18
CA GLN A 148 12.50 -6.83 -1.14
C GLN A 148 12.06 -5.52 -1.82
N GLU A 149 10.76 -5.36 -2.08
CA GLU A 149 10.25 -4.21 -2.83
C GLU A 149 10.19 -2.93 -2.04
N VAL A 150 10.14 -3.08 -0.73
CA VAL A 150 10.09 -1.94 0.17
C VAL A 150 11.45 -1.26 0.27
N ALA A 151 12.48 -1.79 -0.41
CA ALA A 151 13.71 -1.10 -0.73
C ALA A 151 13.42 0.11 -1.66
N TRP A 152 12.98 1.19 -1.03
CA TRP A 152 13.03 2.58 -1.45
C TRP A 152 12.12 3.05 -2.59
N ASN A 153 12.12 2.41 -3.77
CA ASN A 153 11.63 3.09 -4.97
C ASN A 153 10.19 2.75 -5.37
N VAL A 154 9.64 1.63 -4.91
CA VAL A 154 8.42 1.04 -5.49
C VAL A 154 7.18 1.36 -4.65
N ALA A 155 7.20 1.05 -3.35
CA ALA A 155 6.14 1.45 -2.42
C ALA A 155 6.03 2.99 -2.29
N GLN A 156 7.17 3.69 -2.38
CA GLN A 156 7.22 5.15 -2.31
C GLN A 156 6.42 5.81 -3.45
N LYS A 157 6.52 5.29 -4.68
CA LYS A 157 5.77 5.83 -5.82
C LYS A 157 4.26 5.72 -5.60
N ALA A 158 3.80 4.60 -5.04
CA ALA A 158 2.38 4.40 -4.76
C ALA A 158 1.89 5.39 -3.68
N ILE A 159 2.72 5.67 -2.69
CA ILE A 159 2.42 6.65 -1.65
C ILE A 159 2.37 8.07 -2.24
N VAL A 160 3.33 8.45 -3.09
CA VAL A 160 3.32 9.73 -3.81
C VAL A 160 2.08 9.86 -4.70
N MET A 161 1.65 8.76 -5.31
CA MET A 161 0.45 8.72 -6.14
C MET A 161 -0.79 9.10 -5.33
N PHE A 162 -1.02 8.44 -4.19
CA PHE A 162 -2.18 8.73 -3.35
C PHE A 162 -2.10 10.07 -2.61
N ASP A 163 -0.89 10.57 -2.32
CA ASP A 163 -0.69 11.94 -1.83
C ASP A 163 -1.20 12.98 -2.84
N LYS A 164 -0.91 12.79 -4.13
CA LYS A 164 -1.45 13.65 -5.21
C LYS A 164 -2.97 13.56 -5.35
N LEU A 165 -3.55 12.43 -5.00
CA LEU A 165 -5.00 12.20 -5.01
C LEU A 165 -5.69 12.69 -3.73
N ASN A 166 -4.92 13.25 -2.77
CA ASN A 166 -5.37 13.58 -1.42
C ASN A 166 -6.08 12.41 -0.70
N ALA A 167 -5.71 11.17 -1.05
CA ALA A 167 -6.24 9.98 -0.42
C ALA A 167 -5.29 9.51 0.69
N PRO A 168 -5.77 9.34 1.94
CA PRO A 168 -4.91 8.89 3.02
C PRO A 168 -4.48 7.43 2.79
N ILE A 169 -3.25 7.09 3.20
CA ILE A 169 -2.80 5.70 3.20
C ILE A 169 -3.29 5.04 4.49
N LEU A 170 -4.24 4.11 4.37
CA LEU A 170 -4.77 3.33 5.49
C LEU A 170 -3.74 2.33 6.02
N GLY A 171 -2.81 1.90 5.18
CA GLY A 171 -1.60 1.24 5.63
C GLY A 171 -0.92 0.38 4.58
N ILE A 172 0.19 -0.25 5.00
CA ILE A 172 0.97 -1.19 4.18
C ILE A 172 0.78 -2.62 4.70
N ILE A 173 0.63 -3.57 3.77
CA ILE A 173 0.66 -5.02 4.00
C ILE A 173 1.96 -5.58 3.40
N GLU A 174 2.69 -6.36 4.18
CA GLU A 174 3.85 -7.13 3.69
C GLU A 174 3.41 -8.54 3.28
N ASN A 175 3.29 -8.80 1.99
CA ASN A 175 3.02 -10.15 1.48
C ASN A 175 4.33 -10.92 1.30
N MET A 176 4.26 -12.25 1.34
CA MET A 176 5.42 -13.15 1.20
C MET A 176 6.56 -12.82 2.18
N SER A 177 6.19 -12.45 3.41
CA SER A 177 7.12 -11.88 4.41
C SER A 177 8.19 -12.84 4.91
N HIS A 178 7.82 -14.11 5.06
CA HIS A 178 8.70 -15.19 5.49
C HIS A 178 8.10 -16.52 5.08
N TYR A 179 8.93 -17.52 4.85
CA TYR A 179 8.52 -18.90 4.64
C TYR A 179 8.48 -19.64 5.98
N VAL A 180 7.46 -20.48 6.15
CA VAL A 180 7.38 -21.41 7.28
C VAL A 180 7.50 -22.83 6.73
N CYS A 181 8.55 -23.53 7.14
CA CYS A 181 8.81 -24.89 6.71
C CYS A 181 7.70 -25.82 7.21
N GLY A 182 6.98 -26.45 6.30
CA GLY A 182 5.90 -27.39 6.65
C GLY A 182 6.37 -28.67 7.35
N HIS A 183 7.66 -28.98 7.33
CA HIS A 183 8.23 -30.16 7.98
C HIS A 183 8.68 -29.90 9.43
N CYS A 184 9.36 -28.77 9.69
CA CYS A 184 9.94 -28.48 11.01
C CYS A 184 9.36 -27.24 11.71
N GLY A 185 8.51 -26.46 11.02
CA GLY A 185 7.98 -25.18 11.54
C GLY A 185 9.00 -24.04 11.55
N GLY A 186 10.23 -24.28 11.09
CA GLY A 186 11.29 -23.27 11.01
C GLY A 186 10.91 -22.10 10.10
N ARG A 187 11.25 -20.89 10.54
CA ARG A 187 11.05 -19.66 9.77
C ARG A 187 12.28 -19.37 8.92
N GLU A 188 12.07 -19.07 7.65
CA GLU A 188 13.11 -18.64 6.71
C GLU A 188 12.68 -17.37 5.99
N ASP A 189 13.50 -16.33 6.05
CA ASP A 189 13.23 -15.05 5.40
C ASP A 189 13.80 -15.06 3.96
N ILE A 190 13.22 -15.89 3.07
CA ILE A 190 13.69 -16.12 1.69
C ILE A 190 13.91 -14.81 0.92
N PHE A 191 13.04 -13.84 1.14
CA PHE A 191 13.05 -12.55 0.47
C PHE A 191 13.53 -11.41 1.38
N GLY A 192 14.15 -11.73 2.51
CA GLY A 192 14.34 -10.79 3.62
C GLY A 192 13.04 -10.59 4.42
N SER A 193 13.05 -9.72 5.43
CA SER A 193 11.88 -9.48 6.28
C SER A 193 11.79 -8.04 6.78
N GLY A 194 10.57 -7.59 7.05
CA GLY A 194 10.32 -6.33 7.76
C GLY A 194 10.53 -5.05 6.95
N GLY A 195 10.72 -5.14 5.63
CA GLY A 195 10.84 -4.00 4.73
C GLY A 195 9.63 -3.07 4.83
N ALA A 196 8.42 -3.60 4.63
CA ALA A 196 7.14 -2.86 4.70
C ALA A 196 6.91 -2.24 6.07
N ARG A 197 7.24 -2.97 7.13
CA ARG A 197 7.17 -2.44 8.50
C ARG A 197 8.13 -1.27 8.72
N LYS A 198 9.36 -1.36 8.19
CA LYS A 198 10.35 -0.28 8.27
C LYS A 198 9.91 0.94 7.48
N ALA A 199 9.41 0.77 6.25
CA ALA A 199 8.89 1.90 5.46
C ALA A 199 7.67 2.54 6.12
N ALA A 200 6.73 1.76 6.64
CA ALA A 200 5.58 2.28 7.36
C ALA A 200 6.01 3.22 8.51
N ARG A 201 7.05 2.81 9.28
CA ARG A 201 7.64 3.63 10.35
C ARG A 201 8.31 4.91 9.84
N ILE A 202 9.07 4.84 8.74
CA ILE A 202 9.76 5.99 8.16
C ILE A 202 8.76 7.01 7.64
N LEU A 203 7.70 6.53 6.99
CA LEU A 203 6.70 7.35 6.30
C LEU A 203 5.56 7.80 7.21
N GLY A 204 5.53 7.33 8.46
CA GLY A 204 4.50 7.71 9.44
C GLY A 204 3.12 7.15 9.12
N ILE A 205 3.05 6.02 8.41
CA ILE A 205 1.79 5.38 7.99
C ILE A 205 1.57 4.05 8.72
N PRO A 206 0.32 3.57 8.82
CA PRO A 206 0.02 2.33 9.53
C PRO A 206 0.64 1.11 8.83
N PHE A 207 1.08 0.14 9.64
CA PHE A 207 1.44 -1.20 9.17
C PHE A 207 0.30 -2.14 9.54
N LEU A 208 -0.38 -2.71 8.55
CA LEU A 208 -1.58 -3.53 8.77
C LEU A 208 -1.24 -4.96 9.16
N GLY A 209 -0.10 -5.48 8.71
CA GLY A 209 0.33 -6.84 9.01
C GLY A 209 1.23 -7.43 7.93
N GLU A 210 1.68 -8.65 8.19
CA GLU A 210 2.50 -9.45 7.28
C GLU A 210 1.84 -10.80 7.02
N ILE A 211 1.91 -11.27 5.78
CA ILE A 211 1.36 -12.56 5.34
C ILE A 211 2.54 -13.49 5.03
N PRO A 212 2.61 -14.70 5.62
CA PRO A 212 3.70 -15.63 5.34
C PRO A 212 3.56 -16.25 3.95
N LEU A 213 4.69 -16.52 3.31
CA LEU A 213 4.77 -17.31 2.09
C LEU A 213 4.59 -18.78 2.45
N VAL A 214 3.40 -19.33 2.19
CA VAL A 214 3.12 -20.75 2.43
C VAL A 214 2.45 -21.40 1.23
N LYS A 215 2.78 -22.67 1.00
CA LYS A 215 2.27 -23.44 -0.15
C LYS A 215 0.74 -23.52 -0.18
N SER A 216 0.09 -23.55 0.98
CA SER A 216 -1.37 -23.61 1.09
C SER A 216 -2.04 -22.41 0.44
N VAL A 217 -1.54 -21.19 0.62
CA VAL A 217 -2.11 -19.99 -0.02
C VAL A 217 -2.16 -20.14 -1.54
N ARG A 218 -1.05 -20.59 -2.16
CA ARG A 218 -1.03 -20.85 -3.60
C ARG A 218 -2.02 -21.95 -4.00
N LEU A 219 -1.97 -23.10 -3.31
CA LEU A 219 -2.81 -24.25 -3.64
C LEU A 219 -4.30 -23.92 -3.60
N THR A 220 -4.75 -23.24 -2.55
CA THR A 220 -6.17 -22.94 -2.38
C THR A 220 -6.60 -21.81 -3.35
N SER A 221 -5.73 -20.82 -3.61
CA SER A 221 -5.94 -19.83 -4.66
C SER A 221 -6.08 -20.43 -6.06
N ASP A 222 -5.24 -21.40 -6.42
CA ASP A 222 -5.32 -22.12 -7.71
C ASP A 222 -6.62 -22.94 -7.84
N GLN A 223 -7.20 -23.35 -6.70
CA GLN A 223 -8.47 -24.08 -6.61
C GLN A 223 -9.69 -23.14 -6.57
N GLY A 224 -9.49 -21.82 -6.55
CA GLY A 224 -10.57 -20.85 -6.42
C GLY A 224 -11.20 -20.81 -5.02
N ASP A 225 -10.47 -21.25 -4.00
CA ASP A 225 -10.89 -21.21 -2.60
C ASP A 225 -9.87 -20.40 -1.78
N PRO A 226 -10.12 -19.11 -1.50
CA PRO A 226 -9.19 -18.27 -0.72
C PRO A 226 -8.84 -18.90 0.63
N ILE A 227 -7.59 -18.73 1.10
CA ILE A 227 -7.10 -19.40 2.32
C ILE A 227 -7.94 -19.09 3.56
N VAL A 228 -8.52 -17.89 3.63
CA VAL A 228 -9.41 -17.47 4.73
C VAL A 228 -10.74 -18.22 4.76
N HIS A 229 -11.11 -18.89 3.67
CA HIS A 229 -12.25 -19.81 3.60
C HIS A 229 -11.79 -21.27 3.68
N ALA A 230 -10.82 -21.67 2.85
CA ALA A 230 -10.32 -23.04 2.78
C ALA A 230 -9.70 -23.54 4.09
N SER A 231 -9.01 -22.67 4.84
CA SER A 231 -8.35 -23.04 6.10
C SER A 231 -8.29 -21.84 7.06
N PRO A 232 -9.44 -21.44 7.66
CA PRO A 232 -9.55 -20.21 8.46
C PRO A 232 -8.61 -20.17 9.68
N GLU A 233 -8.29 -21.33 10.24
CA GLU A 233 -7.41 -21.47 11.41
C GLU A 233 -5.92 -21.49 11.08
N SER A 234 -5.56 -21.49 9.79
CA SER A 234 -4.16 -21.50 9.37
C SER A 234 -3.47 -20.17 9.69
N ALA A 235 -2.15 -20.22 9.91
CA ALA A 235 -1.32 -19.02 10.13
C ALA A 235 -1.55 -17.89 9.10
N PRO A 236 -1.54 -18.13 7.77
CA PRO A 236 -1.83 -17.06 6.79
C PRO A 236 -3.26 -16.52 6.89
N ALA A 237 -4.26 -17.37 7.17
CA ALA A 237 -5.65 -16.92 7.29
C ALA A 237 -5.83 -16.01 8.51
N ARG A 238 -5.28 -16.41 9.68
CA ARG A 238 -5.27 -15.56 10.88
C ARG A 238 -4.56 -14.23 10.66
N ALA A 239 -3.43 -14.24 9.94
CA ALA A 239 -2.74 -13.00 9.57
C ALA A 239 -3.64 -12.07 8.73
N ILE A 240 -4.39 -12.62 7.77
CA ILE A 240 -5.32 -11.84 6.93
C ILE A 240 -6.53 -11.33 7.73
N PHE A 241 -7.09 -12.12 8.64
CA PHE A 241 -8.16 -11.66 9.54
C PHE A 241 -7.69 -10.49 10.42
N ASN A 242 -6.48 -10.56 10.98
CA ASN A 242 -5.90 -9.46 11.75
C ASN A 242 -5.67 -8.22 10.87
N ILE A 243 -5.23 -8.39 9.62
CA ILE A 243 -5.09 -7.29 8.64
C ILE A 243 -6.45 -6.63 8.36
N ALA A 244 -7.52 -7.42 8.21
CA ALA A 244 -8.88 -6.91 8.00
C ALA A 244 -9.38 -6.09 9.20
N GLU A 245 -9.14 -6.55 10.43
CA GLU A 245 -9.47 -5.81 11.65
C GLU A 245 -8.69 -4.50 11.76
N ASN A 246 -7.38 -4.55 11.48
CA ASN A 246 -6.54 -3.36 11.47
C ASN A 246 -6.99 -2.36 10.41
N LEU A 247 -7.35 -2.82 9.20
CA LEU A 247 -7.88 -1.97 8.15
C LEU A 247 -9.18 -1.29 8.59
N MET A 248 -10.14 -2.04 9.12
CA MET A 248 -11.41 -1.47 9.59
C MET A 248 -11.20 -0.47 10.74
N THR A 249 -10.20 -0.69 11.59
CA THR A 249 -9.79 0.27 12.61
C THR A 249 -9.28 1.57 11.98
N GLN A 250 -8.42 1.48 10.95
CA GLN A 250 -7.90 2.66 10.24
C GLN A 250 -9.01 3.43 9.49
N VAL A 251 -9.98 2.72 8.93
CA VAL A 251 -11.17 3.33 8.30
C VAL A 251 -11.99 4.10 9.32
N LYS A 252 -12.23 3.54 10.53
CA LYS A 252 -13.02 4.19 11.59
C LYS A 252 -12.32 5.40 12.22
N VAL A 253 -11.01 5.28 12.47
CA VAL A 253 -10.22 6.36 13.08
C VAL A 253 -10.01 7.51 12.10
N GLY A 254 -10.07 7.23 10.80
CA GLY A 254 -9.67 8.15 9.75
C GLY A 254 -8.14 8.25 9.75
N ALA A 255 -7.48 7.49 8.88
CA ALA A 255 -6.03 7.56 8.79
C ALA A 255 -5.61 9.02 8.56
N PRO A 256 -4.63 9.53 9.33
CA PRO A 256 -4.22 10.91 9.21
C PRO A 256 -3.75 11.16 7.76
N PRO A 257 -4.22 12.23 7.11
CA PRO A 257 -3.72 12.57 5.80
C PRO A 257 -2.21 12.76 5.89
N LEU A 258 -1.48 12.19 4.92
CA LEU A 258 -0.01 12.12 4.89
C LEU A 258 0.59 13.45 5.38
N GLY A 259 1.27 13.39 6.52
CA GLY A 259 2.04 14.49 7.10
C GLY A 259 1.28 15.71 7.63
N THR A 260 -0.05 15.80 7.59
CA THR A 260 -0.77 17.09 7.76
C THR A 260 -0.53 17.90 9.04
N LYS A 261 -0.06 17.31 10.15
CA LYS A 261 0.28 18.07 11.38
C LYS A 261 1.78 18.37 11.56
N ARG A 262 2.66 17.84 10.70
CA ARG A 262 4.12 17.93 10.83
C ARG A 262 4.77 18.08 9.45
N VAL A 263 4.20 18.92 8.59
CA VAL A 263 4.85 19.28 7.32
C VAL A 263 5.70 20.54 7.54
N PRO A 264 6.92 20.61 6.99
CA PRO A 264 7.66 21.86 6.91
C PRO A 264 6.85 22.96 6.24
N SER A 265 6.64 24.08 6.93
CA SER A 265 6.13 25.32 6.33
C SER A 265 7.24 26.08 5.61
N LYS A 266 8.49 25.97 6.09
CA LYS A 266 9.68 26.52 5.45
C LYS A 266 10.89 25.64 5.77
N ILE A 267 11.78 25.51 4.80
CA ILE A 267 13.07 24.84 4.96
C ILE A 267 14.15 25.88 4.69
N GLY A 268 15.12 25.98 5.60
CA GLY A 268 16.26 26.88 5.49
C GLY A 268 17.11 26.60 4.25
N ALA A 269 17.88 27.59 3.82
CA ALA A 269 18.72 27.48 2.64
C ALA A 269 19.79 26.39 2.83
N ALA A 270 20.02 25.63 1.75
CA ALA A 270 21.12 24.67 1.69
C ALA A 270 22.48 25.38 1.66
N GLY A 271 23.55 24.67 2.02
CA GLY A 271 24.94 25.15 1.98
C GLY A 271 25.57 25.44 3.34
N GLY A 272 24.78 25.47 4.42
CA GLY A 272 25.27 25.65 5.79
C GLY A 272 25.58 24.34 6.54
N PRO A 273 26.24 24.42 7.72
CA PRO A 273 26.46 23.29 8.62
C PRO A 273 25.21 22.92 9.43
N THR A 274 24.11 23.68 9.28
CA THR A 274 22.83 23.46 9.94
C THR A 274 21.71 23.42 8.91
N ILE A 275 20.65 22.69 9.27
CA ILE A 275 19.41 22.60 8.50
C ILE A 275 18.29 23.08 9.42
N GLU A 276 17.64 24.16 9.02
CA GLU A 276 16.54 24.75 9.76
C GLU A 276 15.22 24.36 9.11
N ILE A 277 14.24 23.96 9.93
CA ILE A 277 12.91 23.60 9.47
C ILE A 277 11.90 24.33 10.35
N ASP A 278 11.10 25.20 9.74
CA ASP A 278 9.88 25.72 10.34
C ASP A 278 8.74 24.78 9.99
N TRP A 279 7.93 24.41 10.97
CA TRP A 279 6.84 23.46 10.84
C TRP A 279 5.50 24.18 10.81
N ASN A 280 4.49 23.55 10.22
CA ASN A 280 3.13 24.09 10.16
C ASN A 280 2.44 24.16 11.54
N ASP A 281 2.94 23.44 12.55
CA ASP A 281 2.51 23.56 13.95
C ASP A 281 3.15 24.75 14.69
N GLY A 282 3.88 25.62 13.98
CA GLY A 282 4.54 26.80 14.52
C GLY A 282 5.88 26.52 15.20
N LYS A 283 6.30 25.24 15.29
CA LYS A 283 7.59 24.87 15.84
C LYS A 283 8.71 25.18 14.85
N ARG A 284 9.90 25.53 15.35
CA ARG A 284 11.14 25.61 14.57
C ARG A 284 12.15 24.61 15.12
N THR A 285 12.78 23.84 14.23
CA THR A 285 13.82 22.89 14.60
C THR A 285 15.09 23.14 13.80
N VAL A 286 16.25 23.05 14.45
CA VAL A 286 17.56 23.22 13.83
C VAL A 286 18.35 21.93 14.03
N TYR A 287 18.78 21.31 12.94
CA TYR A 287 19.62 20.11 12.95
C TYR A 287 21.04 20.47 12.52
N LYS A 288 22.05 19.93 13.20
CA LYS A 288 23.42 19.95 12.64
C LYS A 288 23.48 18.96 11.48
N ALA A 289 24.07 19.39 10.36
CA ALA A 289 24.17 18.60 9.13
C ALA A 289 24.85 17.25 9.40
N ARG A 290 25.95 17.26 10.16
CA ARG A 290 26.68 16.04 10.53
C ARG A 290 25.84 15.08 11.37
N ASP A 291 25.14 15.58 12.39
CA ASP A 291 24.33 14.73 13.27
C ASP A 291 23.16 14.10 12.50
N LEU A 292 22.52 14.89 11.64
CA LEU A 292 21.44 14.38 10.79
C LEU A 292 21.95 13.34 9.79
N ARG A 293 23.13 13.56 9.20
CA ARG A 293 23.78 12.59 8.32
C ARG A 293 24.17 11.30 9.03
N LEU A 294 24.67 11.39 10.26
CA LEU A 294 24.94 10.24 11.12
C LEU A 294 23.66 9.48 11.46
N ALA A 295 22.54 10.21 11.55
CA ALA A 295 21.21 9.68 11.73
C ALA A 295 20.54 9.16 10.45
N CYS A 296 21.23 9.11 9.29
CA CYS A 296 20.64 8.68 8.02
C CYS A 296 19.92 7.32 8.14
N PRO A 297 18.65 7.20 7.69
CA PRO A 297 17.86 5.97 7.82
C PRO A 297 17.94 5.02 6.61
N CYS A 298 18.75 5.34 5.59
CA CYS A 298 18.80 4.56 4.35
C CYS A 298 19.46 3.19 4.53
N ALA A 299 19.15 2.29 3.59
CA ALA A 299 19.71 0.93 3.51
C ALA A 299 21.25 0.87 3.50
N ARG A 300 21.92 1.93 2.98
CA ARG A 300 23.38 2.00 2.96
C ARG A 300 24.00 2.34 4.32
N CYS A 301 23.23 2.95 5.21
CA CYS A 301 23.71 3.43 6.52
C CYS A 301 23.19 2.58 7.69
N VAL A 302 22.15 1.80 7.44
CA VAL A 302 21.50 0.93 8.44
C VAL A 302 21.25 -0.39 7.75
N ASP A 303 21.84 -1.45 8.29
CA ASP A 303 21.59 -2.81 7.84
C ASP A 303 20.09 -3.11 7.92
N GLU A 304 19.53 -3.64 6.84
CA GLU A 304 18.08 -3.80 6.72
C GLU A 304 17.54 -4.92 7.59
N HIS A 305 18.34 -5.95 7.86
CA HIS A 305 17.93 -7.16 8.58
C HIS A 305 18.06 -7.00 10.09
N THR A 306 19.18 -6.44 10.54
CA THR A 306 19.51 -6.27 11.96
C THR A 306 19.05 -4.93 12.51
N GLY A 307 18.82 -3.93 11.65
CA GLY A 307 18.58 -2.54 12.05
C GLY A 307 19.80 -1.86 12.65
N GLN A 308 20.97 -2.51 12.66
CA GLN A 308 22.20 -1.98 13.18
C GLN A 308 22.75 -0.90 12.23
N ARG A 309 23.23 0.21 12.79
CA ARG A 309 23.89 1.25 12.00
C ARG A 309 25.23 0.72 11.49
N THR A 310 25.38 0.67 10.17
CA THR A 310 26.62 0.31 9.47
C THR A 310 27.46 1.54 9.15
N LEU A 311 26.87 2.73 9.20
CA LEU A 311 27.59 3.99 9.02
C LEU A 311 28.61 4.21 10.14
N VAL A 312 29.88 4.26 9.76
CA VAL A 312 30.99 4.54 10.69
C VAL A 312 31.07 6.05 10.93
N ALA A 313 31.00 6.48 12.19
CA ALA A 313 30.94 7.91 12.52
C ALA A 313 32.17 8.71 12.02
N GLY A 314 33.35 8.08 11.99
CA GLY A 314 34.58 8.67 11.47
C GLY A 314 34.60 8.89 9.96
N SER A 315 33.74 8.21 9.19
CA SER A 315 33.65 8.40 7.74
C SER A 315 32.80 9.62 7.35
N VAL A 316 32.14 10.27 8.31
CA VAL A 316 31.33 11.47 8.07
C VAL A 316 32.15 12.71 8.45
N PRO A 317 32.52 13.57 7.48
CA PRO A 317 33.32 14.76 7.72
C PRO A 317 32.76 15.66 8.83
N ALA A 318 33.65 16.31 9.60
CA ALA A 318 33.26 17.28 10.62
C ALA A 318 32.48 18.46 10.02
N GLU A 319 32.97 18.98 8.90
CA GLU A 319 32.43 20.14 8.17
C GLU A 319 31.40 19.75 7.09
N LEU A 320 30.59 18.72 7.36
CA LEU A 320 29.57 18.26 6.42
C LEU A 320 28.50 19.34 6.18
N ARG A 321 28.08 19.51 4.92
CA ARG A 321 27.03 20.44 4.50
C ARG A 321 25.93 19.72 3.73
N ALA A 322 24.71 20.22 3.84
CA ALA A 322 23.63 19.87 2.93
C ALA A 322 23.77 20.72 1.67
N LEU A 323 24.07 20.12 0.52
CA LEU A 323 24.18 20.80 -0.77
C LEU A 323 22.82 21.18 -1.34
N SER A 324 21.83 20.31 -1.17
CA SER A 324 20.44 20.59 -1.51
C SER A 324 19.49 19.79 -0.62
N ILE A 325 18.28 20.33 -0.44
CA ILE A 325 17.23 19.73 0.37
C ILE A 325 15.95 19.77 -0.46
N HIS A 326 15.39 18.61 -0.73
CA HIS A 326 14.21 18.46 -1.56
C HIS A 326 13.07 17.84 -0.74
N PRO A 327 11.92 18.53 -0.61
CA PRO A 327 10.70 17.90 -0.13
C PRO A 327 10.31 16.74 -1.05
N VAL A 328 9.91 15.62 -0.45
CA VAL A 328 9.41 14.46 -1.19
C VAL A 328 7.99 14.18 -0.72
N GLY A 329 7.03 14.68 -1.52
CA GLY A 329 5.63 14.73 -1.14
C GLY A 329 5.41 15.47 0.19
N ARG A 330 4.33 15.11 0.90
CA ARG A 330 4.01 15.65 2.22
C ARG A 330 4.59 14.86 3.40
N TYR A 331 5.63 14.03 3.20
CA TYR A 331 6.05 13.08 4.24
C TYR A 331 7.54 13.02 4.56
N ALA A 332 8.45 13.48 3.69
CA ALA A 332 9.89 13.36 3.94
C ALA A 332 10.73 14.43 3.23
N LEU A 333 11.99 14.56 3.67
CA LEU A 333 13.03 15.31 2.97
C LEU A 333 14.07 14.36 2.37
N GLN A 334 14.46 14.59 1.12
CA GLN A 334 15.69 14.05 0.57
C GLN A 334 16.79 15.11 0.68
N ILE A 335 17.96 14.72 1.19
CA ILE A 335 19.09 15.64 1.35
C ILE A 335 20.27 15.11 0.54
N VAL A 336 20.86 15.99 -0.27
CA VAL A 336 22.13 15.76 -0.96
C VAL A 336 23.24 16.34 -0.09
N TRP A 337 24.18 15.49 0.30
CA TRP A 337 25.25 15.83 1.23
C TRP A 337 26.57 16.09 0.51
N SER A 338 27.44 16.90 1.12
CA SER A 338 28.76 17.21 0.59
C SER A 338 29.74 16.03 0.57
N ASP A 339 29.43 14.93 1.27
CA ASP A 339 30.16 13.66 1.20
C ASP A 339 29.74 12.79 -0.01
N GLY A 340 28.89 13.33 -0.90
CA GLY A 340 28.37 12.62 -2.07
C GLY A 340 27.16 11.73 -1.78
N HIS A 341 26.72 11.60 -0.51
CA HIS A 341 25.54 10.81 -0.17
C HIS A 341 24.25 11.54 -0.56
N ASN A 342 23.30 10.85 -1.18
CA ASN A 342 22.01 11.46 -1.60
C ASN A 342 20.81 10.50 -1.48
N THR A 343 21.01 9.33 -0.89
CA THR A 343 20.00 8.27 -0.83
C THR A 343 19.17 8.28 0.46
N GLY A 344 19.35 9.27 1.34
CA GLY A 344 18.60 9.36 2.61
C GLY A 344 17.30 10.15 2.45
N LEU A 345 16.17 9.53 2.83
CA LEU A 345 14.88 10.18 3.02
C LEU A 345 14.58 10.24 4.51
N TYR A 346 14.41 11.45 5.00
CA TYR A 346 14.14 11.74 6.38
C TYR A 346 12.65 12.02 6.52
N GLY A 347 11.89 11.02 6.94
CA GLY A 347 10.47 11.18 7.24
C GLY A 347 10.25 12.29 8.26
N TYR A 348 9.19 13.09 8.09
CA TYR A 348 8.94 14.23 8.98
C TYR A 348 8.73 13.78 10.44
N ASP A 349 8.06 12.66 10.67
CA ASP A 349 7.95 12.08 12.02
C ASP A 349 9.29 11.59 12.56
N TYR A 350 10.16 11.07 11.69
CA TYR A 350 11.51 10.66 12.08
C TYR A 350 12.36 11.88 12.49
N LEU A 351 12.31 12.96 11.70
CA LEU A 351 12.96 14.24 12.05
C LEU A 351 12.48 14.75 13.41
N ARG A 352 11.17 14.80 13.64
CA ARG A 352 10.59 15.22 14.93
C ARG A 352 10.99 14.31 16.09
N LYS A 353 11.23 13.02 15.87
CA LYS A 353 11.77 12.11 16.90
C LYS A 353 13.24 12.35 17.19
N LEU A 354 14.05 12.71 16.19
CA LEU A 354 15.46 13.04 16.38
C LEU A 354 15.64 14.32 17.21
N GLU A 355 14.76 15.31 17.01
CA GLU A 355 14.73 16.52 17.83
C GLU A 355 14.61 16.20 19.33
N ALA A 356 13.71 15.29 19.72
CA ALA A 356 13.49 14.93 21.12
C ALA A 356 14.69 14.21 21.79
N ARG A 357 15.74 13.90 21.04
CA ARG A 357 16.96 13.23 21.51
C ARG A 357 18.21 14.13 21.45
N SER A 358 18.06 15.35 20.94
CA SER A 358 19.14 16.31 20.71
C SER A 358 19.34 17.24 21.89
#